data_AF-A0A930XB53-F1
#
_entry.id   AF-A0A930XB53-F1
#
_cell.length_a   1.000
_cell.length_b   1.000
_cell.length_c   1.000
_cell.angle_alpha   90.00
_cell.angle_beta   90.00
_cell.angle_gamma   90.00
#
_symmetry.space_group_name_H-M   'P 1'
#
loop_
_entity.id
_entity.type
_entity.pdbx_description
1 polymer ?
#
loop_
_entity_poly.entity_id
_entity_poly.type
_entity_poly.pdbx_seq_one_letter_code
_entity_poly.pdbx_strand_id
1 'polypeptide(L)'
;MLKIQTRKKQIKSIIRKIKVSPSWQGCVLLSALLLFSSVSAVSAQTTLRELSEASINLKVGLDTLWVVVASILVIFMNAGFAMLETGFCRRKNAVNLLSKNLIVFAISTLAFWGVGFALMFGDGNNIIGSSGFFLNGSDNSPATGDAYVGVYNALNWTGVPLAAKFLFQVAFAGTAATIVSGAVAERIKFIDFLLFSFFLVAFAYPLIGHWIWGGGDIRGLLTTGDFSLFGVQIIGIFGVALTMTIFSFLFWYVLKITFGLRVSEEEEYLGLDIGEHGMEAYNGFLDEMEME
;
A
#
# COMPACT_ATOMS: atom_id res chain seq x y z
N MET A 1 59.71 -62.58 -3.86
CA MET A 1 59.09 -62.09 -5.12
C MET A 1 57.93 -62.96 -5.63
N LEU A 2 58.02 -64.30 -5.64
CA LEU A 2 56.97 -65.18 -6.22
C LEU A 2 55.58 -65.09 -5.55
N LYS A 3 55.46 -65.09 -4.21
CA LYS A 3 54.15 -65.05 -3.50
C LYS A 3 53.30 -63.81 -3.83
N ILE A 4 53.92 -62.68 -4.15
CA ILE A 4 53.23 -61.42 -4.52
C ILE A 4 52.66 -61.52 -5.95
N GLN A 5 53.39 -62.17 -6.87
CA GLN A 5 52.90 -62.39 -8.23
C GLN A 5 51.71 -63.37 -8.26
N THR A 6 51.69 -64.39 -7.39
CA THR A 6 50.57 -65.35 -7.30
C THR A 6 49.31 -64.69 -6.74
N ARG A 7 49.44 -63.88 -5.67
CA ARG A 7 48.30 -63.09 -5.14
C ARG A 7 47.76 -62.09 -6.17
N LYS A 8 48.65 -61.39 -6.91
CA LYS A 8 48.23 -60.48 -8.00
C LYS A 8 47.49 -61.22 -9.12
N LYS A 9 47.91 -62.44 -9.48
CA LYS A 9 47.20 -63.29 -10.46
C LYS A 9 45.84 -63.78 -9.95
N GLN A 10 45.76 -64.22 -8.68
CA GLN A 10 44.49 -64.63 -8.05
C GLN A 10 43.49 -63.47 -7.98
N ILE A 11 43.94 -62.28 -7.56
CA ILE A 11 43.11 -61.08 -7.51
C ILE A 11 42.63 -60.70 -8.92
N LYS A 12 43.52 -60.72 -9.92
CA LYS A 12 43.12 -60.50 -11.33
C LYS A 12 42.10 -61.53 -11.82
N SER A 13 42.21 -62.79 -11.42
CA SER A 13 41.26 -63.86 -11.78
C SER A 13 39.89 -63.64 -11.13
N ILE A 14 39.84 -63.27 -9.85
CA ILE A 14 38.60 -62.98 -9.11
C ILE A 14 37.90 -61.76 -9.70
N ILE A 15 38.64 -60.67 -9.96
CA ILE A 15 38.09 -59.47 -10.62
C ILE A 15 37.53 -59.82 -12.00
N ARG A 16 38.20 -60.70 -12.76
CA ARG A 16 37.72 -61.14 -14.07
C ARG A 16 36.44 -61.98 -13.95
N LYS A 17 36.32 -62.86 -12.95
CA LYS A 17 35.09 -63.62 -12.69
C LYS A 17 33.93 -62.73 -12.23
N ILE A 18 34.20 -61.71 -11.42
CA ILE A 18 33.19 -60.73 -11.00
C ILE A 18 32.71 -59.91 -12.20
N LYS A 19 33.61 -59.41 -13.06
CA LYS A 19 33.25 -58.64 -14.27
C LYS A 19 32.39 -59.41 -15.29
N VAL A 20 32.51 -60.73 -15.33
CA VAL A 20 31.82 -61.60 -16.30
C VAL A 20 30.60 -62.29 -15.65
N SER A 21 30.33 -62.05 -14.38
CA SER A 21 29.16 -62.59 -13.69
C SER A 21 27.88 -61.93 -14.25
N PRO A 22 26.83 -62.72 -14.58
CA PRO A 22 25.55 -62.17 -15.05
C PRO A 22 24.94 -61.16 -14.07
N SER A 23 25.13 -61.38 -12.76
CA SER A 23 24.65 -60.48 -11.71
C SER A 23 25.38 -59.13 -11.70
N TRP A 24 26.70 -59.12 -11.92
CA TRP A 24 27.48 -57.88 -12.02
C TRP A 24 27.11 -57.07 -13.26
N GLN A 25 26.93 -57.75 -14.41
CA GLN A 25 26.47 -57.11 -15.64
C GLN A 25 25.04 -56.53 -15.47
N GLY A 26 24.15 -57.26 -14.78
CA GLY A 26 22.82 -56.77 -14.40
C GLY A 26 22.85 -55.56 -13.48
N CYS A 27 23.71 -55.54 -12.45
CA CYS A 27 23.88 -54.40 -11.56
C CYS A 27 24.39 -53.16 -12.29
N VAL A 28 25.38 -53.31 -13.19
CA VAL A 28 25.92 -52.21 -13.99
C VAL A 28 24.84 -51.60 -14.88
N LEU A 29 24.04 -52.43 -15.55
CA LEU A 29 22.90 -51.98 -16.36
C LEU A 29 21.85 -51.27 -15.53
N LEU A 30 21.49 -51.80 -14.36
CA LEU A 30 20.51 -51.18 -13.45
C LEU A 30 21.00 -49.81 -12.96
N SER A 31 22.28 -49.70 -12.57
CA SER A 31 22.87 -48.42 -12.15
C SER A 31 22.95 -47.41 -13.30
N ALA A 32 23.24 -47.84 -14.53
CA ALA A 32 23.22 -46.97 -15.70
C ALA A 32 21.80 -46.46 -16.02
N LEU A 33 20.79 -47.33 -15.90
CA LEU A 33 19.37 -46.97 -16.07
C LEU A 33 18.89 -45.98 -14.99
N LEU A 34 19.26 -46.22 -13.74
CA LEU A 34 18.95 -45.30 -12.64
C LEU A 34 19.61 -43.94 -12.86
N LEU A 35 20.90 -43.92 -13.23
CA LEU A 35 21.61 -42.67 -13.55
C LEU A 35 20.95 -41.92 -14.71
N PHE A 36 20.61 -42.63 -15.79
CA PHE A 36 19.93 -42.03 -16.94
C PHE A 36 18.56 -41.45 -16.57
N SER A 37 17.74 -42.20 -15.82
CA SER A 37 16.45 -41.72 -15.33
C SER A 37 16.57 -40.50 -14.41
N SER A 38 17.60 -40.47 -13.57
CA SER A 38 17.85 -39.36 -12.65
C SER A 38 18.33 -38.09 -13.37
N VAL A 39 19.12 -38.22 -14.43
CA VAL A 39 19.57 -37.07 -15.25
C VAL A 39 18.38 -36.43 -15.99
N SER A 40 17.50 -37.25 -16.59
CA SER A 40 16.28 -36.75 -17.24
C SER A 40 15.31 -36.11 -16.23
N ALA A 41 15.18 -36.66 -15.02
CA ALA A 41 14.37 -36.08 -13.95
C ALA A 41 14.92 -34.73 -13.46
N VAL A 42 16.25 -34.60 -13.31
CA VAL A 42 16.90 -33.33 -12.93
C VAL A 42 16.71 -32.27 -14.00
N SER A 43 16.87 -32.62 -15.29
CA SER A 43 16.64 -31.69 -16.40
C SER A 43 15.19 -31.21 -16.48
N ALA A 44 14.22 -32.09 -16.24
CA ALA A 44 12.82 -31.71 -16.18
C ALA A 44 12.53 -30.79 -14.98
N GLN A 45 13.13 -31.09 -13.81
CA GLN A 45 13.00 -30.27 -12.62
C GLN A 45 13.59 -28.86 -12.81
N THR A 46 14.73 -28.71 -13.49
CA THR A 46 15.30 -27.39 -13.78
C THR A 46 14.37 -26.57 -14.67
N THR A 47 13.81 -27.15 -15.74
CA THR A 47 12.86 -26.46 -16.62
C THR A 47 11.59 -26.06 -15.89
N LEU A 48 11.05 -26.93 -15.02
CA LEU A 48 9.87 -26.60 -14.21
C LEU A 48 10.14 -25.48 -13.20
N ARG A 49 11.34 -25.42 -12.61
CA ARG A 49 11.74 -24.34 -11.70
C ARG A 49 11.86 -23.01 -12.43
N GLU A 50 12.52 -22.99 -13.59
CA GLU A 50 12.65 -21.79 -14.42
C GLU A 50 11.27 -21.28 -14.88
N LEU A 51 10.38 -22.18 -15.31
CA LEU A 51 9.00 -21.82 -15.66
C LEU A 51 8.22 -21.30 -14.44
N SER A 52 8.39 -21.90 -13.26
CA SER A 52 7.74 -21.46 -12.02
C SER A 52 8.23 -20.08 -11.59
N GLU A 53 9.54 -19.83 -11.62
CA GLU A 53 10.15 -18.54 -11.27
C GLU A 53 9.73 -17.45 -12.26
N ALA A 54 9.73 -17.75 -13.56
CA ALA A 54 9.22 -16.84 -14.59
C ALA A 54 7.73 -16.50 -14.37
N SER A 55 6.92 -17.49 -14.00
CA SER A 55 5.49 -17.29 -13.73
C SER A 55 5.25 -16.43 -12.50
N ILE A 56 6.02 -16.62 -11.43
CA ILE A 56 5.94 -15.81 -10.20
C ILE A 56 6.34 -14.36 -10.49
N ASN A 57 7.46 -14.15 -11.18
CA ASN A 57 7.93 -12.82 -11.54
C ASN A 57 6.93 -12.09 -12.45
N LEU A 58 6.33 -12.80 -13.41
CA LEU A 58 5.28 -12.24 -14.27
C LEU A 58 4.05 -11.83 -13.45
N LYS A 59 3.59 -12.69 -12.52
CA LYS A 59 2.46 -12.37 -11.64
C LYS A 59 2.73 -11.12 -10.81
N VAL A 60 3.89 -11.05 -10.15
CA VAL A 60 4.30 -9.88 -9.36
C VAL A 60 4.34 -8.62 -10.23
N GLY A 61 4.92 -8.72 -11.43
CA GLY A 61 4.98 -7.61 -12.38
C GLY A 61 3.59 -7.09 -12.77
N LEU A 62 2.67 -8.00 -13.09
CA LEU A 62 1.28 -7.67 -13.43
C LEU A 62 0.51 -7.06 -12.25
N ASP A 63 0.62 -7.66 -11.06
CA ASP A 63 -0.02 -7.16 -9.84
C ASP A 63 0.51 -5.77 -9.48
N THR A 64 1.82 -5.55 -9.63
CA THR A 64 2.45 -4.24 -9.38
C THR A 64 1.98 -3.20 -10.38
N LEU A 65 1.92 -3.56 -11.67
CA LEU A 65 1.39 -2.67 -12.71
C LEU A 65 -0.05 -2.28 -12.42
N TRP A 66 -0.89 -3.25 -12.04
CA TRP A 66 -2.27 -2.99 -11.67
C TRP A 66 -2.39 -2.06 -10.47
N VAL A 67 -1.62 -2.31 -9.41
CA VAL A 67 -1.64 -1.44 -8.21
C VAL A 67 -1.17 -0.03 -8.53
N VAL A 68 -0.15 0.15 -9.38
CA VAL A 68 0.30 1.49 -9.80
C VAL A 68 -0.77 2.19 -10.63
N VAL A 69 -1.40 1.50 -11.59
CA VAL A 69 -2.52 2.07 -12.37
C VAL A 69 -3.68 2.45 -11.46
N ALA A 70 -4.08 1.56 -10.54
CA ALA A 70 -5.13 1.85 -9.57
C ALA A 70 -4.77 3.04 -8.67
N SER A 71 -3.50 3.16 -8.25
CA SER A 71 -3.02 4.31 -7.48
C SER A 71 -3.18 5.62 -8.25
N ILE A 72 -2.82 5.64 -9.54
CA ILE A 72 -2.98 6.81 -10.42
C ILE A 72 -4.46 7.19 -10.54
N LEU A 73 -5.36 6.21 -10.70
CA LEU A 73 -6.80 6.47 -10.74
C LEU A 73 -7.32 7.08 -9.44
N VAL A 74 -6.83 6.61 -8.28
CA VAL A 74 -7.21 7.18 -6.98
C VAL A 74 -6.64 8.58 -6.79
N ILE A 75 -5.40 8.84 -7.21
CA ILE A 75 -4.83 10.20 -7.20
C ILE A 75 -5.63 11.14 -8.10
N PHE A 76 -6.14 10.64 -9.23
CA PHE A 76 -7.00 11.41 -10.14
C PHE A 76 -8.34 11.81 -9.49
N MET A 77 -8.77 11.13 -8.41
CA MET A 77 -9.92 11.58 -7.62
C MET A 77 -9.69 12.97 -7.00
N ASN A 78 -8.45 13.36 -6.67
CA ASN A 78 -8.18 14.71 -6.17
C ASN A 78 -8.57 15.77 -7.20
N ALA A 79 -8.19 15.58 -8.47
CA ALA A 79 -8.63 16.45 -9.56
C ALA A 79 -10.15 16.42 -9.74
N GLY A 80 -10.78 15.26 -9.57
CA GLY A 80 -12.24 15.13 -9.56
C GLY A 80 -12.90 15.97 -8.46
N PHE A 81 -12.40 15.90 -7.23
CA PHE A 81 -12.87 16.73 -6.12
C PHE A 81 -12.59 18.21 -6.36
N ALA A 82 -11.45 18.57 -6.97
CA ALA A 82 -11.14 19.95 -7.30
C ALA A 82 -12.22 20.55 -8.20
N MET A 83 -12.60 19.84 -9.26
CA MET A 83 -13.66 20.27 -10.19
C MET A 83 -15.04 20.32 -9.51
N LEU A 84 -15.34 19.32 -8.68
CA LEU A 84 -16.62 19.24 -7.97
C LEU A 84 -16.78 20.39 -6.97
N GLU A 85 -15.78 20.59 -6.13
CA GLU A 85 -15.79 21.58 -5.07
C GLU A 85 -15.81 23.00 -5.64
N THR A 86 -15.01 23.28 -6.66
CA THR A 86 -14.99 24.59 -7.32
C THR A 86 -16.31 24.87 -8.04
N GLY A 87 -16.94 23.86 -8.63
CA GLY A 87 -18.24 23.99 -9.29
C GLY A 87 -19.41 24.26 -8.34
N PHE A 88 -19.33 23.81 -7.08
CA PHE A 88 -20.35 24.08 -6.06
C PHE A 88 -20.11 25.36 -5.26
N CYS A 89 -18.92 25.96 -5.38
CA CYS A 89 -18.56 27.17 -4.65
C CYS A 89 -18.73 28.42 -5.50
N ARG A 90 -18.82 29.57 -4.83
CA ARG A 90 -18.86 30.86 -5.50
C ARG A 90 -17.52 31.13 -6.16
N ARG A 91 -17.57 31.75 -7.34
CA ARG A 91 -16.40 32.06 -8.18
C ARG A 91 -15.25 32.80 -7.48
N LYS A 92 -15.56 33.59 -6.46
CA LYS A 92 -14.62 34.40 -5.66
C LYS A 92 -13.76 33.56 -4.68
N ASN A 93 -14.00 32.26 -4.62
CA ASN A 93 -13.33 31.29 -3.75
C ASN A 93 -12.68 30.15 -4.56
N ALA A 94 -12.66 30.26 -5.88
CA ALA A 94 -12.23 29.17 -6.75
C ALA A 94 -10.72 28.93 -6.64
N VAL A 95 -9.90 29.99 -6.58
CA VAL A 95 -8.45 29.85 -6.42
C VAL A 95 -8.12 29.18 -5.09
N ASN A 96 -8.71 29.64 -3.99
CA ASN A 96 -8.47 29.08 -2.67
C ASN A 96 -8.80 27.59 -2.62
N LEU A 97 -9.91 27.19 -3.24
CA LEU A 97 -10.34 25.79 -3.23
C LEU A 97 -9.44 24.90 -4.10
N LEU A 98 -9.02 25.38 -5.28
CA LEU A 98 -8.02 24.70 -6.10
C LEU A 98 -6.67 24.58 -5.37
N SER A 99 -6.24 25.64 -4.70
CA SER A 99 -5.00 25.63 -3.90
C SER A 99 -5.07 24.59 -2.79
N LYS A 100 -6.19 24.51 -2.06
CA LYS A 100 -6.41 23.51 -1.00
C LYS A 100 -6.27 22.09 -1.56
N ASN A 101 -6.89 21.83 -2.71
CA ASN A 101 -6.85 20.53 -3.36
C ASN A 101 -5.44 20.16 -3.92
N LEU A 102 -4.69 21.14 -4.41
CA LEU A 102 -3.35 20.89 -4.92
C LEU A 102 -2.35 20.62 -3.78
N ILE A 103 -2.36 21.47 -2.75
CA ILE A 103 -1.37 21.40 -1.67
C ILE A 103 -1.63 20.23 -0.71
N VAL A 104 -2.91 19.84 -0.54
CA VAL A 104 -3.27 18.77 0.40
C VAL A 104 -2.59 17.46 0.02
N PHE A 105 -2.45 17.16 -1.27
CA PHE A 105 -1.80 15.93 -1.69
C PHE A 105 -0.30 15.92 -1.36
N ALA A 106 0.39 17.06 -1.48
CA ALA A 106 1.80 17.20 -1.12
C ALA A 106 2.02 17.01 0.39
N ILE A 107 1.20 17.68 1.21
CA ILE A 107 1.27 17.57 2.68
C ILE A 107 0.91 16.15 3.12
N SER A 108 -0.14 15.57 2.54
CA SER A 108 -0.57 14.20 2.83
C SER A 108 0.54 13.20 2.52
N THR A 109 1.24 13.39 1.40
CA THR A 109 2.35 12.51 1.03
C THR A 109 3.48 12.55 2.05
N LEU A 110 3.87 13.74 2.50
CA LEU A 110 4.93 13.90 3.50
C LEU A 110 4.50 13.38 4.89
N ALA A 111 3.28 13.70 5.32
CA ALA A 111 2.72 13.28 6.60
C ALA A 111 2.59 11.75 6.68
N PHE A 112 2.08 11.14 5.63
CA PHE A 112 1.90 9.70 5.55
C PHE A 112 3.24 8.97 5.40
N TRP A 113 4.17 9.52 4.63
CA TRP A 113 5.53 8.99 4.52
C TRP A 113 6.28 8.98 5.86
N GLY A 114 6.24 10.10 6.59
CA GLY A 114 6.98 10.24 7.84
C GLY A 114 6.42 9.39 8.97
N VAL A 115 5.09 9.44 9.17
CA VAL A 115 4.43 8.86 10.34
C VAL A 115 3.25 7.97 9.96
N GLY A 116 2.38 8.41 9.06
CA GLY A 116 1.09 7.74 8.85
C GLY A 116 1.18 6.29 8.38
N PHE A 117 2.10 5.97 7.48
CA PHE A 117 2.26 4.60 6.98
C PHE A 117 2.71 3.64 8.10
N ALA A 118 3.61 4.10 8.97
CA ALA A 118 4.11 3.35 10.12
C ALA A 118 3.00 3.02 11.12
N LEU A 119 2.16 4.02 11.44
CA LEU A 119 1.04 3.83 12.37
C LEU A 119 -0.03 2.90 11.79
N MET A 120 -0.21 2.89 10.47
CA MET A 120 -1.25 2.13 9.79
C MET A 120 -0.86 0.68 9.54
N PHE A 121 0.33 0.43 8.98
CA PHE A 121 0.76 -0.90 8.52
C PHE A 121 2.00 -1.45 9.22
N GLY A 122 2.68 -0.64 10.03
CA GLY A 122 3.80 -1.10 10.82
C GLY A 122 3.36 -2.07 11.91
N ASP A 123 4.25 -2.99 12.25
CA ASP A 123 4.06 -3.90 13.37
C ASP A 123 3.87 -3.12 14.69
N GLY A 124 2.95 -3.60 15.51
CA GLY A 124 2.60 -2.94 16.75
C GLY A 124 1.61 -3.75 17.57
N ASN A 125 0.68 -3.04 18.21
CA ASN A 125 -0.41 -3.65 18.98
C ASN A 125 -1.72 -3.52 18.20
N ASN A 126 -2.82 -4.08 18.70
CA ASN A 126 -4.13 -4.02 18.03
C ASN A 126 -4.68 -2.60 17.82
N ILE A 127 -4.11 -1.59 18.48
CA ILE A 127 -4.58 -0.20 18.42
C ILE A 127 -3.75 0.59 17.41
N ILE A 128 -2.43 0.38 17.33
CA ILE A 128 -1.55 1.21 16.50
C ILE A 128 -0.25 0.47 16.11
N GLY A 129 0.22 0.77 14.90
CA GLY A 129 1.56 0.40 14.44
C GLY A 129 2.65 1.23 15.14
N SER A 130 3.78 0.60 15.43
CA SER A 130 4.88 1.19 16.21
C SER A 130 6.26 1.11 15.54
N SER A 131 6.33 0.50 14.35
CA SER A 131 7.54 0.37 13.54
C SER A 131 7.31 0.92 12.12
N GLY A 132 8.38 1.16 11.36
CA GLY A 132 8.23 1.59 9.96
C GLY A 132 8.25 3.11 9.72
N PHE A 133 8.61 3.93 10.72
CA PHE A 133 8.65 5.40 10.56
C PHE A 133 9.58 5.81 9.41
N PHE A 134 9.17 6.80 8.62
CA PHE A 134 9.86 7.22 7.39
C PHE A 134 10.00 6.10 6.33
N LEU A 135 9.04 5.17 6.29
CA LEU A 135 9.11 3.93 5.52
C LEU A 135 10.35 3.07 5.83
N ASN A 136 10.93 3.24 7.01
CA ASN A 136 12.14 2.54 7.38
C ASN A 136 11.84 1.16 7.96
N GLY A 137 12.28 0.12 7.26
CA GLY A 137 12.20 -1.26 7.72
C GLY A 137 12.11 -2.23 6.55
N SER A 138 12.54 -3.47 6.78
CA SER A 138 12.49 -4.49 5.74
C SER A 138 11.05 -4.91 5.45
N ASP A 139 10.73 -5.07 4.17
CA ASP A 139 9.55 -5.77 3.68
C ASP A 139 10.04 -6.96 2.84
N ASN A 140 9.42 -8.12 2.99
CA ASN A 140 9.84 -9.34 2.28
C ASN A 140 9.22 -9.49 0.88
N SER A 141 8.40 -8.53 0.43
CA SER A 141 7.87 -8.50 -0.94
C SER A 141 8.95 -7.99 -1.92
N PRO A 142 9.11 -8.59 -3.12
CA PRO A 142 8.22 -9.56 -3.76
C PRO A 142 8.50 -11.05 -3.51
N ALA A 143 9.60 -11.38 -2.83
CA ALA A 143 10.03 -12.76 -2.62
C ALA A 143 9.47 -13.34 -1.32
N THR A 144 8.15 -13.52 -1.25
CA THR A 144 7.48 -14.15 -0.09
C THR A 144 7.51 -15.67 -0.24
N GLY A 145 8.43 -16.33 0.49
CA GLY A 145 8.29 -17.74 0.88
C GLY A 145 7.48 -17.88 2.18
N ASP A 146 7.40 -19.09 2.74
CA ASP A 146 6.57 -19.43 3.92
C ASP A 146 6.92 -18.68 5.23
N ALA A 147 7.93 -17.81 5.25
CA ALA A 147 8.33 -17.03 6.42
C ALA A 147 8.53 -15.54 6.08
N TYR A 148 7.56 -14.71 6.46
CA TYR A 148 7.71 -13.25 6.45
C TYR A 148 8.61 -12.81 7.62
N VAL A 149 9.57 -11.93 7.34
CA VAL A 149 10.60 -11.38 8.24
C VAL A 149 10.79 -9.90 7.91
N GLY A 150 9.71 -9.13 8.02
CA GLY A 150 9.70 -7.68 7.84
C GLY A 150 8.96 -6.98 8.98
N VAL A 151 8.87 -5.66 8.90
CA VAL A 151 8.19 -4.82 9.90
C VAL A 151 6.74 -4.48 9.52
N TYR A 152 6.23 -5.06 8.44
CA TYR A 152 4.91 -4.80 7.86
C TYR A 152 4.12 -6.11 7.67
N ASN A 153 3.90 -6.86 8.76
CA ASN A 153 3.20 -8.15 8.69
C ASN A 153 1.81 -8.04 8.05
N ALA A 154 1.11 -6.92 8.26
CA ALA A 154 -0.20 -6.64 7.66
C ALA A 154 -0.22 -6.71 6.13
N LEU A 155 0.94 -6.54 5.49
CA LEU A 155 1.10 -6.46 4.03
C LEU A 155 1.78 -7.71 3.44
N ASN A 156 1.93 -8.78 4.22
CA ASN A 156 2.63 -10.00 3.80
C ASN A 156 1.87 -10.84 2.76
N TRP A 157 0.55 -10.63 2.62
CA TRP A 157 -0.32 -11.40 1.73
C TRP A 157 -0.11 -11.08 0.25
N THR A 158 0.64 -10.01 -0.06
CA THR A 158 0.91 -9.56 -1.43
C THR A 158 2.41 -9.52 -1.74
N GLY A 159 2.76 -9.97 -2.95
CA GLY A 159 4.12 -9.89 -3.49
C GLY A 159 4.43 -8.52 -4.14
N VAL A 160 3.54 -7.54 -4.08
CA VAL A 160 3.80 -6.22 -4.67
C VAL A 160 4.92 -5.49 -3.91
N PRO A 161 5.84 -4.75 -4.55
CA PRO A 161 6.89 -4.00 -3.85
C PRO A 161 6.35 -2.94 -2.89
N LEU A 162 7.05 -2.71 -1.77
CA LEU A 162 6.65 -1.78 -0.71
C LEU A 162 6.32 -0.36 -1.24
N ALA A 163 7.11 0.16 -2.18
CA ALA A 163 6.89 1.48 -2.76
C ALA A 163 5.53 1.60 -3.48
N ALA A 164 5.10 0.55 -4.18
CA ALA A 164 3.79 0.52 -4.84
C ALA A 164 2.65 0.39 -3.81
N LYS A 165 2.84 -0.38 -2.73
CA LYS A 165 1.89 -0.43 -1.61
C LYS A 165 1.75 0.95 -0.95
N PHE A 166 2.86 1.63 -0.70
CA PHE A 166 2.87 2.98 -0.14
C PHE A 166 2.14 3.96 -1.05
N LEU A 167 2.47 3.98 -2.35
CA LEU A 167 1.82 4.85 -3.34
C LEU A 167 0.30 4.64 -3.39
N PHE A 168 -0.14 3.40 -3.32
CA PHE A 168 -1.57 3.08 -3.29
C PHE A 168 -2.23 3.63 -2.04
N GLN A 169 -1.63 3.41 -0.86
CA GLN A 169 -2.23 3.79 0.41
C GLN A 169 -2.22 5.31 0.65
N VAL A 170 -1.15 6.00 0.25
CA VAL A 170 -1.07 7.46 0.35
C VAL A 170 -2.08 8.15 -0.56
N ALA A 171 -2.43 7.54 -1.70
CA ALA A 171 -3.49 8.04 -2.56
C ALA A 171 -4.85 8.07 -1.84
N PHE A 172 -5.22 7.01 -1.12
CA PHE A 172 -6.45 6.99 -0.33
C PHE A 172 -6.43 7.97 0.84
N ALA A 173 -5.32 8.03 1.58
CA ALA A 173 -5.18 8.94 2.71
C ALA A 173 -5.27 10.42 2.26
N GLY A 174 -4.59 10.78 1.17
CA GLY A 174 -4.65 12.12 0.61
C GLY A 174 -6.05 12.48 0.10
N THR A 175 -6.70 11.56 -0.62
CA THR A 175 -8.08 11.77 -1.10
C THR A 175 -9.07 11.95 0.06
N ALA A 176 -8.88 11.23 1.17
CA ALA A 176 -9.71 11.41 2.37
C ALA A 176 -9.58 12.83 2.97
N ALA A 177 -8.38 13.42 2.94
CA ALA A 177 -8.18 14.81 3.38
C ALA A 177 -8.83 15.82 2.43
N THR A 178 -8.76 15.57 1.12
CA THR A 178 -9.42 16.38 0.10
C THR A 178 -10.93 16.44 0.28
N ILE A 179 -11.61 15.35 0.62
CA ILE A 179 -13.08 15.36 0.86
C ILE A 179 -13.48 16.42 1.90
N VAL A 180 -12.60 16.69 2.88
CA VAL A 180 -12.88 17.70 3.91
C VAL A 180 -12.80 19.12 3.36
N SER A 181 -11.97 19.42 2.35
CA SER A 181 -11.92 20.78 1.77
C SER A 181 -13.26 21.22 1.20
N GLY A 182 -13.99 20.30 0.54
CA GLY A 182 -15.34 20.57 0.05
C GLY A 182 -16.34 20.82 1.18
N ALA A 183 -16.28 20.04 2.27
CA ALA A 183 -17.19 20.20 3.41
C ALA A 183 -17.01 21.52 4.16
N VAL A 184 -15.78 22.06 4.17
CA VAL A 184 -15.44 23.29 4.86
C VAL A 184 -15.19 24.49 3.93
N ALA A 185 -15.59 24.34 2.67
CA ALA A 185 -15.37 25.33 1.62
C ALA A 185 -15.93 26.69 2.04
N GLU A 186 -15.25 27.75 1.59
CA GLU A 186 -15.65 29.16 1.79
C GLU A 186 -15.69 29.70 3.24
N ARG A 187 -15.47 28.87 4.27
CA ARG A 187 -15.66 29.29 5.67
C ARG A 187 -14.41 29.14 6.53
N ILE A 188 -13.51 28.24 6.15
CA ILE A 188 -12.33 27.90 6.95
C ILE A 188 -11.06 28.44 6.30
N LYS A 189 -10.18 29.00 7.14
CA LYS A 189 -8.87 29.51 6.77
C LYS A 189 -8.03 28.43 6.10
N PHE A 190 -7.21 28.83 5.13
CA PHE A 190 -6.31 27.96 4.38
C PHE A 190 -5.34 27.22 5.30
N ILE A 191 -4.67 27.92 6.22
CA ILE A 191 -3.69 27.35 7.14
C ILE A 191 -4.33 26.32 8.09
N ASP A 192 -5.52 26.61 8.62
CA ASP A 192 -6.24 25.70 9.51
C ASP A 192 -6.59 24.39 8.78
N PHE A 193 -6.97 24.48 7.51
CA PHE A 193 -7.16 23.31 6.66
C PHE A 193 -5.86 22.51 6.44
N LEU A 194 -4.71 23.16 6.27
CA LEU A 194 -3.43 22.46 6.14
C LEU A 194 -3.06 21.70 7.42
N LEU A 195 -3.23 22.35 8.58
CA LEU A 195 -2.98 21.74 9.89
C LEU A 195 -3.90 20.54 10.13
N PHE A 196 -5.19 20.69 9.81
CA PHE A 196 -6.15 19.59 9.88
C PHE A 196 -5.78 18.44 8.96
N SER A 197 -5.43 18.72 7.71
CA SER A 197 -5.06 17.69 6.73
C SER A 197 -3.81 16.93 7.17
N PHE A 198 -2.79 17.63 7.68
CA PHE A 198 -1.61 17.01 8.26
C PHE A 198 -1.99 16.08 9.42
N PHE A 199 -2.80 16.55 10.37
CA PHE A 199 -3.20 15.74 11.52
C PHE A 199 -4.04 14.52 11.11
N LEU A 200 -4.99 14.71 10.21
CA LEU A 200 -5.84 13.66 9.68
C LEU A 200 -4.98 12.55 9.06
N VAL A 201 -4.05 12.89 8.18
CA VAL A 201 -3.25 11.93 7.41
C VAL A 201 -2.10 11.34 8.23
N ALA A 202 -1.54 12.09 9.17
CA ALA A 202 -0.46 11.61 10.03
C ALA A 202 -0.96 10.69 11.15
N PHE A 203 -2.17 10.93 11.69
CA PHE A 203 -2.63 10.28 12.92
C PHE A 203 -4.01 9.65 12.80
N ALA A 204 -5.06 10.44 12.56
CA ALA A 204 -6.44 9.95 12.70
C ALA A 204 -6.79 8.89 11.65
N TYR A 205 -6.47 9.14 10.38
CA TYR A 205 -6.70 8.19 9.29
C TYR A 205 -5.86 6.91 9.45
N PRO A 206 -4.53 6.97 9.68
CA PRO A 206 -3.72 5.79 9.97
C PRO A 206 -4.21 4.93 11.13
N LEU A 207 -4.69 5.55 12.22
CA LEU A 207 -5.17 4.83 13.39
C LEU A 207 -6.38 3.95 13.06
N ILE A 208 -7.37 4.54 12.39
CA ILE A 208 -8.54 3.78 11.92
C ILE A 208 -8.15 2.76 10.86
N GLY A 209 -7.24 3.15 9.94
CA GLY A 209 -6.69 2.26 8.93
C GLY A 209 -5.99 1.05 9.54
N HIS A 210 -5.32 1.21 10.68
CA HIS A 210 -4.69 0.11 11.41
C HIS A 210 -5.72 -0.89 11.93
N TRP A 211 -6.85 -0.42 12.46
CA TRP A 211 -7.90 -1.31 12.97
C TRP A 211 -8.53 -2.14 11.86
N ILE A 212 -8.69 -1.57 10.67
CA ILE A 212 -9.38 -2.23 9.54
C ILE A 212 -8.41 -3.05 8.68
N TRP A 213 -7.22 -2.51 8.41
CA TRP A 213 -6.27 -3.04 7.42
C TRP A 213 -4.87 -3.34 7.99
N GLY A 214 -4.62 -3.06 9.27
CA GLY A 214 -3.33 -3.28 9.95
C GLY A 214 -3.06 -4.72 10.39
N GLY A 215 -3.73 -5.71 9.80
CA GLY A 215 -3.47 -7.14 10.05
C GLY A 215 -4.38 -7.83 11.07
N GLY A 216 -5.48 -7.18 11.48
CA GLY A 216 -6.55 -7.85 12.23
C GLY A 216 -7.34 -8.87 11.38
N ASP A 217 -7.91 -9.90 12.00
CA ASP A 217 -8.78 -10.90 11.33
C ASP A 217 -10.21 -10.36 11.10
N ILE A 218 -10.33 -9.13 10.61
CA ILE A 218 -11.63 -8.53 10.29
C ILE A 218 -12.09 -9.08 8.94
N ARG A 219 -13.05 -9.99 8.97
CA ARG A 219 -13.65 -10.60 7.79
C ARG A 219 -15.01 -9.99 7.48
N GLY A 220 -15.30 -9.84 6.18
CA GLY A 220 -16.57 -9.33 5.71
C GLY A 220 -17.58 -10.41 5.33
N LEU A 221 -18.85 -10.01 5.28
CA LEU A 221 -19.94 -10.82 4.72
C LEU A 221 -19.58 -11.39 3.35
N LEU A 222 -19.09 -10.55 2.43
CA LEU A 222 -18.79 -10.95 1.05
C LEU A 222 -17.56 -11.86 0.95
N THR A 223 -16.68 -11.87 1.95
CA THR A 223 -15.49 -12.71 1.97
C THR A 223 -15.78 -14.11 2.52
N THR A 224 -16.76 -14.24 3.42
CA THR A 224 -17.05 -15.49 4.14
C THR A 224 -18.40 -16.11 3.78
N GLY A 225 -19.32 -15.34 3.20
CA GLY A 225 -20.71 -15.72 2.97
C GLY A 225 -21.58 -15.72 4.24
N ASP A 226 -21.03 -15.32 5.40
CA ASP A 226 -21.75 -15.35 6.68
C ASP A 226 -22.55 -14.07 6.93
N PHE A 227 -23.88 -14.18 6.84
CA PHE A 227 -24.84 -13.11 7.10
C PHE A 227 -24.79 -12.54 8.52
N SER A 228 -24.27 -13.28 9.50
CA SER A 228 -24.09 -12.75 10.86
C SER A 228 -23.11 -11.56 10.89
N LEU A 229 -22.15 -11.53 9.96
CA LEU A 229 -21.18 -10.45 9.83
C LEU A 229 -21.79 -9.16 9.28
N PHE A 230 -22.96 -9.21 8.66
CA PHE A 230 -23.63 -8.01 8.14
C PHE A 230 -23.92 -7.01 9.26
N GLY A 231 -24.47 -7.49 10.38
CA GLY A 231 -24.73 -6.65 11.56
C GLY A 231 -23.44 -6.09 12.17
N VAL A 232 -22.39 -6.92 12.25
CA VAL A 232 -21.06 -6.52 12.74
C VAL A 232 -20.46 -5.41 11.87
N GLN A 233 -20.60 -5.50 10.54
CA GLN A 233 -20.11 -4.48 9.62
C GLN A 233 -20.85 -3.15 9.79
N ILE A 234 -22.17 -3.17 9.98
CA ILE A 234 -22.95 -1.94 10.25
C ILE A 234 -22.45 -1.28 11.54
N ILE A 235 -22.26 -2.06 12.61
CA ILE A 235 -21.71 -1.55 13.88
C ILE A 235 -20.31 -0.97 13.66
N GLY A 236 -19.48 -1.65 12.87
CA GLY A 236 -18.15 -1.16 12.49
C GLY A 236 -18.19 0.20 11.79
N ILE A 237 -19.08 0.39 10.82
CA ILE A 237 -19.27 1.67 10.11
C ILE A 237 -19.63 2.78 11.10
N PHE A 238 -20.60 2.55 11.98
CA PHE A 238 -20.98 3.56 12.98
C PHE A 238 -19.88 3.82 14.01
N GLY A 239 -19.15 2.79 14.43
CA GLY A 239 -18.01 2.93 15.33
C GLY A 239 -16.90 3.79 14.74
N VAL A 240 -16.55 3.55 13.48
CA VAL A 240 -15.58 4.35 12.72
C VAL A 240 -16.08 5.78 12.55
N ALA A 241 -17.33 5.97 12.12
CA ALA A 241 -17.92 7.29 11.94
C ALA A 241 -17.91 8.10 13.24
N LEU A 242 -18.37 7.50 14.35
CA LEU A 242 -18.37 8.15 15.67
C LEU A 242 -16.96 8.54 16.11
N THR A 243 -16.01 7.61 16.00
CA THR A 243 -14.61 7.85 16.40
C THR A 243 -14.01 8.98 15.57
N MET A 244 -14.24 8.96 14.25
CA MET A 244 -13.73 9.98 13.35
C MET A 244 -14.38 11.35 13.60
N THR A 245 -15.67 11.39 13.92
CA THR A 245 -16.36 12.60 14.36
C THR A 245 -15.74 13.16 15.64
N ILE A 246 -15.43 12.31 16.63
CA ILE A 246 -14.81 12.75 17.88
C ILE A 246 -13.41 13.33 17.62
N PHE A 247 -12.54 12.63 16.87
CA PHE A 247 -11.21 13.13 16.53
C PHE A 247 -11.28 14.47 15.78
N SER A 248 -12.14 14.54 14.76
CA SER A 248 -12.35 15.76 13.98
C SER A 248 -12.85 16.89 14.86
N PHE A 249 -13.89 16.67 15.66
CA PHE A 249 -14.47 17.67 16.56
C PHE A 249 -13.43 18.22 17.55
N LEU A 250 -12.68 17.33 18.21
CA LEU A 250 -11.64 17.74 19.16
C LEU A 250 -10.56 18.59 18.48
N PHE A 251 -10.10 18.17 17.30
CA PHE A 251 -9.07 18.91 16.58
C PHE A 251 -9.56 20.30 16.15
N TRP A 252 -10.74 20.37 15.52
CA TRP A 252 -11.34 21.65 15.13
C TRP A 252 -11.65 22.55 16.33
N TYR A 253 -12.05 21.97 17.46
CA TYR A 253 -12.28 22.71 18.70
C TYR A 253 -10.97 23.32 19.23
N VAL A 254 -9.86 22.57 19.20
CA VAL A 254 -8.53 23.09 19.57
C VAL A 254 -8.14 24.25 18.65
N LEU A 255 -8.25 24.09 17.33
CA LEU A 255 -7.95 25.18 16.39
C LEU A 255 -8.81 26.43 16.63
N LYS A 256 -10.10 26.21 16.95
CA LYS A 256 -11.03 27.31 17.24
C LYS A 256 -10.57 28.15 18.42
N ILE A 257 -10.08 27.52 19.50
CA ILE A 257 -9.65 28.25 20.70
C ILE A 257 -8.24 28.85 20.57
N THR A 258 -7.40 28.35 19.66
CA THR A 258 -6.01 28.84 19.49
C THR A 258 -5.87 29.90 18.40
N PHE A 259 -6.42 29.66 17.20
CA PHE A 259 -6.15 30.50 16.00
C PHE A 259 -7.42 31.16 15.43
N GLY A 260 -8.60 30.72 15.87
CA GLY A 260 -9.87 31.16 15.33
C GLY A 260 -10.14 30.53 13.96
N LEU A 261 -11.07 29.57 13.95
CA LEU A 261 -11.29 28.65 12.84
C LEU A 261 -11.90 29.28 11.58
N ARG A 262 -12.83 30.22 11.78
CA ARG A 262 -13.60 30.84 10.70
C ARG A 262 -12.89 32.11 10.22
N VAL A 263 -12.97 32.38 8.92
CA VAL A 263 -12.59 33.70 8.38
C VAL A 263 -13.53 34.79 8.87
N SER A 264 -13.09 36.05 8.80
CA SER A 264 -13.94 37.19 9.16
C SER A 264 -15.16 37.28 8.23
N GLU A 265 -16.26 37.89 8.70
CA GLU A 265 -17.45 38.07 7.86
C GLU A 265 -17.16 38.92 6.61
N GLU A 266 -16.26 39.88 6.73
CA GLU A 266 -15.80 40.72 5.62
C GLU A 266 -15.04 39.88 4.58
N GLU A 267 -14.08 39.05 4.98
CA GLU A 267 -13.37 38.15 4.05
C GLU A 267 -14.29 37.08 3.44
N GLU A 268 -15.26 36.55 4.19
CA GLU A 268 -16.26 35.61 3.67
C GLU A 268 -17.15 36.28 2.60
N TYR A 269 -17.40 37.59 2.75
CA TYR A 269 -18.14 38.40 1.79
C TYR A 269 -17.31 38.82 0.57
N LEU A 270 -16.06 39.22 0.74
CA LEU A 270 -15.16 39.60 -0.36
C LEU A 270 -14.72 38.39 -1.18
N GLY A 271 -14.53 37.24 -0.53
CA GLY A 271 -13.99 36.03 -1.14
C GLY A 271 -12.58 35.74 -0.68
N LEU A 272 -12.30 34.47 -0.43
CA LEU A 272 -11.02 34.01 0.09
C LEU A 272 -9.90 34.08 -0.94
N ASP A 273 -10.21 34.15 -2.24
CA ASP A 273 -9.18 34.28 -3.27
C ASP A 273 -8.40 35.59 -3.07
N ILE A 274 -9.11 36.69 -2.77
CA ILE A 274 -8.50 37.98 -2.48
C ILE A 274 -7.86 37.97 -1.09
N GLY A 275 -8.61 37.56 -0.07
CA GLY A 275 -8.16 37.63 1.33
C GLY A 275 -6.95 36.73 1.63
N GLU A 276 -6.88 35.54 1.03
CA GLU A 276 -5.81 34.58 1.33
C GLU A 276 -4.73 34.52 0.24
N HIS A 277 -5.04 34.87 -1.01
CA HIS A 277 -4.13 34.66 -2.15
C HIS A 277 -3.84 35.95 -2.93
N GLY A 278 -4.51 37.07 -2.60
CA GLY A 278 -4.29 38.37 -3.23
C GLY A 278 -4.62 38.39 -4.73
N MET A 279 -5.50 37.51 -5.20
CA MET A 279 -5.85 37.39 -6.61
C MET A 279 -7.33 37.03 -6.79
N GLU A 280 -7.88 37.32 -7.97
CA GLU A 280 -9.21 36.87 -8.36
C GLU A 280 -9.13 35.78 -9.43
N ALA A 281 -10.01 34.78 -9.34
CA ALA A 281 -10.08 33.70 -10.31
C ALA A 281 -10.50 34.17 -11.73
N TYR A 282 -11.37 35.17 -11.82
CA TYR A 282 -12.02 35.62 -13.06
C TYR A 282 -11.86 37.15 -13.27
N ASN A 283 -10.61 37.60 -13.35
CA ASN A 283 -10.30 39.01 -13.67
C ASN A 283 -10.96 39.43 -15.00
N GLY A 284 -11.68 40.57 -14.99
CA GLY A 284 -12.30 41.17 -16.18
C GLY A 284 -13.78 40.81 -16.43
N PHE A 285 -14.33 39.76 -15.79
CA PHE A 285 -15.75 39.42 -15.91
C PHE A 285 -16.69 40.32 -15.10
N LEU A 286 -16.15 41.07 -14.13
CA LEU A 286 -16.89 42.00 -13.29
C LEU A 286 -17.08 43.36 -13.98
N ASP A 287 -16.03 43.87 -14.59
CA ASP A 287 -16.07 45.17 -15.29
C ASP A 287 -17.05 45.14 -16.48
N GLU A 288 -17.19 44.02 -17.19
CA GLU A 288 -18.10 43.92 -18.34
C GLU A 288 -19.58 43.83 -17.96
N MET A 289 -19.91 43.25 -16.80
CA MET A 289 -21.31 43.14 -16.34
C MET A 289 -21.83 44.40 -15.65
N GLU A 290 -20.95 45.23 -15.07
CA GLU A 290 -21.33 46.54 -14.53
C GLU A 290 -21.35 47.64 -15.61
N MET A 291 -20.88 47.34 -16.82
CA MET A 291 -20.89 48.24 -17.98
C MET A 291 -22.07 48.02 -18.96
N GLU A 292 -22.98 47.08 -18.66
CA GLU A 292 -24.28 46.91 -19.35
C GLU A 292 -25.46 47.25 -18.41
#